data_AF-A0A1V6GUU0-F1
#
_entry.id   AF-A0A1V6GUU0-F1
#
_cell.length_a   1.000
_cell.length_b   1.000
_cell.length_c   1.000
_cell.angle_alpha   90.00
_cell.angle_beta   90.00
_cell.angle_gamma   90.00
#
_symmetry.space_group_name_H-M   'P 1'
#
loop_
_entity.id
_entity.type
_entity.pdbx_description
1 polymer ?
#
loop_
_entity_poly.entity_id
_entity_poly.type
_entity_poly.pdbx_seq_one_letter_code
_entity_poly.pdbx_strand_id
1 'polypeptide(L)'
;MFRANIRNREAYVYILLEHKSYSDYNIGVQLLRYMSAIWDKEIKKQKNRRLPLILPIVLYQGKEKWGASTQFADRIEGVETMEGSLKKAIPHFEYYLYDFSSNSGEEIKGPDDLRLYLETIRMASIKDPEKFNEAYVRITTVFVTGKKQR
;
A
#
# COMPACT_ATOMS: atom_id res chain seq x y z
N MET A 1 -0.42 8.33 -14.12
CA MET A 1 0.86 8.98 -13.77
C MET A 1 0.51 10.23 -13.00
N PHE A 2 0.98 10.35 -11.76
CA PHE A 2 0.75 11.54 -10.95
C PHE A 2 1.97 12.44 -11.04
N ARG A 3 1.75 13.75 -11.14
CA ARG A 3 2.83 14.73 -11.09
C ARG A 3 3.01 15.16 -9.64
N ALA A 4 4.22 14.97 -9.11
CA ALA A 4 4.58 15.39 -7.76
C ALA A 4 5.79 16.33 -7.82
N ASN A 5 5.83 17.34 -6.96
CA ASN A 5 7.03 18.13 -6.75
C ASN A 5 7.85 17.46 -5.63
N ILE A 6 8.97 16.86 -5.99
CA ILE A 6 9.87 16.21 -5.04
C ILE A 6 11.17 17.01 -5.02
N ARG A 7 11.47 17.66 -3.88
CA ARG A 7 12.68 18.47 -3.67
C ARG A 7 12.91 19.52 -4.79
N ASN A 8 11.89 20.31 -5.11
CA ASN A 8 11.90 21.34 -6.15
C ASN A 8 12.17 20.82 -7.58
N ARG A 9 11.87 19.55 -7.84
CA ARG A 9 11.88 18.97 -9.19
C ARG A 9 10.53 18.32 -9.48
N GLU A 10 9.98 18.62 -10.65
CA GLU A 10 8.82 17.86 -11.15
C GLU A 10 9.26 16.42 -11.40
N ALA A 11 8.68 15.51 -10.63
CA ALA A 11 8.85 14.08 -10.77
C ALA A 11 7.51 13.43 -11.08
N TYR A 12 7.53 12.50 -12.03
CA TYR A 12 6.39 11.68 -12.33
C TYR A 12 6.44 10.43 -11.46
N VAL A 13 5.39 10.23 -10.66
CA VAL A 13 5.26 9.10 -9.74
C VAL A 13 4.11 8.21 -10.19
N TYR A 14 4.39 6.92 -10.27
CA TYR A 14 3.36 5.89 -10.36
C TYR A 14 3.03 5.39 -8.96
N ILE A 15 1.74 5.34 -8.64
CA ILE A 15 1.26 4.62 -7.45
C ILE A 15 0.83 3.25 -7.95
N LEU A 16 1.48 2.21 -7.45
CA LEU A 16 1.10 0.82 -7.70
C LEU A 16 0.37 0.33 -6.45
N LEU A 17 -0.94 0.13 -6.57
CA LEU A 17 -1.80 -0.25 -5.46
C LEU A 17 -2.24 -1.70 -5.62
N GLU A 18 -1.95 -2.53 -4.63
CA GLU A 18 -2.33 -3.94 -4.55
C GLU A 18 -3.20 -4.17 -3.31
N HIS A 19 -4.31 -4.88 -3.46
CA HIS A 19 -5.18 -5.25 -2.33
C HIS A 19 -5.04 -6.72 -1.99
N LYS A 20 -4.87 -7.05 -0.71
CA LYS A 20 -4.74 -8.44 -0.22
C LYS A 20 -5.68 -8.71 0.94
N SER A 21 -6.35 -9.86 0.89
CA SER A 21 -7.19 -10.36 1.98
C SER A 21 -6.50 -11.42 2.85
N TYR A 22 -5.25 -11.76 2.55
CA TYR A 22 -4.42 -12.71 3.28
C TYR A 22 -2.93 -12.30 3.18
N SER A 23 -2.12 -12.73 4.15
CA SER A 23 -0.67 -12.48 4.13
C SER A 23 -0.01 -13.27 2.99
N ASP A 24 0.50 -12.56 1.99
CA ASP A 24 1.14 -13.15 0.82
C ASP A 24 2.66 -12.97 0.89
N TYR A 25 3.38 -14.03 1.24
CA TYR A 25 4.84 -14.01 1.34
C TYR A 25 5.57 -13.77 0.01
N ASN A 26 4.87 -13.86 -1.13
CA ASN A 26 5.42 -13.58 -2.45
C ASN A 26 5.05 -12.19 -2.98
N ILE A 27 4.39 -11.35 -2.17
CA ILE A 27 3.97 -9.99 -2.54
C ILE A 27 5.13 -9.14 -3.08
N GLY A 28 6.32 -9.24 -2.48
CA GLY A 28 7.50 -8.53 -2.97
C GLY A 28 7.86 -8.92 -4.40
N VAL A 29 7.81 -10.21 -4.73
CA VAL A 29 8.07 -10.70 -6.10
C VAL A 29 6.97 -10.24 -7.07
N GLN A 30 5.71 -10.27 -6.64
CA GLN A 30 4.59 -9.77 -7.44
C GLN A 30 4.74 -8.27 -7.75
N LEU A 31 5.04 -7.45 -6.74
CA LEU A 31 5.26 -6.02 -6.89
C LEU A 31 6.44 -5.72 -7.81
N LEU A 32 7.56 -6.43 -7.66
CA LEU A 32 8.71 -6.28 -8.54
C LEU A 32 8.35 -6.58 -10.00
N ARG A 33 7.58 -7.64 -10.27
CA ARG A 33 7.08 -7.95 -11.63
C ARG A 33 6.23 -6.81 -12.20
N TYR A 34 5.36 -6.22 -11.40
CA TYR A 34 4.53 -5.09 -11.83
C TYR A 34 5.35 -3.84 -12.08
N MET A 35 6.32 -3.54 -11.21
CA MET A 35 7.25 -2.42 -11.39
C MET A 35 8.03 -2.56 -12.69
N SER A 36 8.60 -3.75 -12.95
CA SER A 36 9.29 -4.05 -14.20
C SER A 36 8.39 -3.88 -15.43
N ALA A 37 7.15 -4.38 -15.39
CA ALA A 37 6.20 -4.23 -16.49
C ALA A 37 5.83 -2.76 -16.76
N ILE A 38 5.71 -1.94 -15.71
CA ILE A 38 5.48 -0.48 -15.85
C ILE A 38 6.71 0.16 -16.49
N TRP A 39 7.92 -0.15 -16.01
CA TRP A 39 9.15 0.38 -16.58
C TRP A 39 9.34 -0.01 -18.04
N ASP A 40 9.08 -1.26 -18.42
CA ASP A 40 9.13 -1.72 -19.81
C ASP A 40 8.19 -0.92 -20.72
N LYS A 41 6.97 -0.62 -20.23
CA LYS A 41 6.01 0.21 -20.95
C LYS A 41 6.52 1.64 -21.13
N GLU A 42 7.19 2.20 -20.13
CA GLU A 42 7.71 3.57 -20.18
C GLU A 42 8.97 3.69 -21.04
N ILE A 43 9.87 2.70 -21.00
CA ILE A 43 11.03 2.60 -21.89
C ILE A 43 10.58 2.60 -23.36
N LYS A 44 9.52 1.88 -23.69
CA LYS A 44 8.98 1.82 -25.06
C LYS A 44 8.38 3.16 -25.53
N LYS A 45 7.91 4.00 -24.62
CA LYS A 45 7.27 5.30 -24.94
C LYS A 45 8.24 6.46 -25.00
N GLN A 46 9.29 6.46 -24.18
CA GLN A 46 10.14 7.63 -23.97
C GLN A 46 11.53 7.46 -24.62
N LYS A 47 12.05 8.53 -25.23
CA LYS A 47 13.48 8.64 -25.61
C LYS A 47 14.39 8.98 -24.40
N ASN A 48 13.82 9.23 -23.22
CA ASN A 48 14.57 9.59 -22.01
C ASN A 48 15.14 8.35 -21.32
N ARG A 49 16.39 8.46 -20.83
CA ARG A 49 17.13 7.35 -20.21
C ARG A 49 16.73 7.02 -18.76
N ARG A 50 15.83 7.78 -18.13
CA ARG A 50 15.50 7.63 -16.69
C ARG A 50 14.10 7.04 -16.50
N LEU A 51 14.01 6.04 -15.62
CA LEU A 51 12.76 5.41 -15.24
C LEU A 51 11.97 6.27 -14.23
N PRO A 52 10.63 6.24 -14.27
CA PRO A 52 9.82 6.90 -13.27
C PRO A 52 9.89 6.18 -11.91
N LEU A 53 9.71 6.94 -10.83
CA LEU A 53 9.56 6.38 -9.50
C LEU A 53 8.21 5.68 -9.39
N ILE A 54 8.21 4.46 -8.84
CA ILE A 54 7.00 3.71 -8.54
C ILE A 54 6.93 3.58 -7.01
N LEU A 55 5.81 3.96 -6.42
CA LEU A 55 5.48 3.75 -5.02
C LEU A 55 4.55 2.52 -4.91
N PRO A 56 5.08 1.35 -4.50
CA PRO A 56 4.26 0.18 -4.25
C PRO A 56 3.55 0.31 -2.89
N ILE A 57 2.23 0.20 -2.91
CA ILE A 57 1.35 0.27 -1.75
C ILE A 57 0.51 -0.99 -1.70
N VAL A 58 0.52 -1.67 -0.56
CA VAL A 58 -0.33 -2.83 -0.26
C VAL A 58 -1.39 -2.41 0.74
N LEU A 59 -2.66 -2.50 0.34
CA LEU A 59 -3.79 -2.39 1.24
C LEU A 59 -4.13 -3.80 1.73
N TYR A 60 -3.94 -4.05 3.01
CA TYR A 60 -4.24 -5.34 3.61
C TYR A 60 -5.56 -5.30 4.37
N GLN A 61 -6.44 -6.26 4.08
CA GLN A 61 -7.71 -6.44 4.76
C GLN A 61 -7.96 -7.94 5.01
N GLY A 62 -7.10 -8.55 5.81
CA GLY A 62 -7.28 -9.93 6.25
C GLY A 62 -7.79 -10.04 7.69
N LYS A 63 -7.94 -11.29 8.14
CA LYS A 63 -8.36 -11.60 9.51
C LYS A 63 -7.18 -11.73 10.48
N GLU A 64 -6.03 -12.12 9.95
CA GLU A 64 -4.81 -12.36 10.72
C GLU A 64 -3.92 -11.13 10.67
N LYS A 65 -2.92 -11.05 11.55
CA LYS A 65 -1.89 -10.01 11.44
C LYS A 65 -1.07 -10.25 10.17
N TRP A 66 -0.70 -9.18 9.47
CA TRP A 66 0.21 -9.28 8.34
C TRP A 66 1.56 -9.90 8.77
N GLY A 67 1.99 -10.95 8.06
CA GLY A 67 3.19 -11.72 8.41
C GLY A 67 4.33 -11.61 7.40
N ALA A 68 4.08 -11.06 6.20
CA ALA A 68 5.13 -10.90 5.19
C ALA A 68 5.97 -9.63 5.44
N SER A 69 7.29 -9.71 5.24
CA SER A 69 8.13 -8.51 5.33
C SER A 69 7.79 -7.48 4.26
N THR A 70 7.93 -6.19 4.58
CA THR A 70 7.85 -5.07 3.63
C THR A 70 9.10 -4.92 2.78
N GLN A 71 10.25 -5.41 3.28
CA GLN A 71 11.53 -5.37 2.59
C GLN A 71 11.64 -6.53 1.60
N PHE A 72 11.94 -6.24 0.34
CA PHE A 72 12.12 -7.28 -0.67
C PHE A 72 13.26 -8.25 -0.30
N ALA A 73 14.34 -7.71 0.28
CA ALA A 73 15.55 -8.45 0.59
C ALA A 73 15.29 -9.63 1.54
N ASP A 74 14.34 -9.50 2.46
CA ASP A 74 13.97 -10.53 3.44
C ASP A 74 13.39 -11.79 2.80
N ARG A 75 13.07 -11.75 1.50
CA ARG A 75 12.63 -12.92 0.74
C ARG A 75 13.79 -13.82 0.30
N ILE A 76 15.02 -13.30 0.29
CA ILE A 76 16.22 -13.99 -0.17
C ILE A 76 16.74 -14.92 0.93
N GLU A 77 16.99 -16.18 0.58
CA GLU A 77 17.54 -17.18 1.51
C GLU A 77 18.92 -16.75 2.00
N GLY A 78 19.13 -16.79 3.32
CA GLY A 78 20.41 -16.48 3.96
C GLY A 78 20.78 -14.99 3.94
N VAL A 79 19.85 -14.08 3.61
CA VAL A 79 20.15 -12.64 3.49
C VAL A 79 20.68 -12.03 4.79
N GLU A 80 20.25 -12.55 5.93
CA GLU A 80 20.65 -12.13 7.27
C GLU A 80 22.13 -12.38 7.54
N THR A 81 22.70 -13.48 7.01
CA THR A 81 24.12 -13.82 7.15
C THR A 81 24.96 -13.46 5.93
N MET A 82 24.33 -13.01 4.84
CA MET A 82 25.02 -12.65 3.60
C MET A 82 25.91 -11.42 3.79
N GLU A 83 27.15 -11.46 3.31
CA GLU A 83 28.10 -10.35 3.44
C GLU A 83 28.72 -9.94 2.09
N GLY A 84 29.36 -8.77 2.09
CA GLY A 84 30.18 -8.32 0.98
C GLY A 84 29.40 -7.97 -0.30
N SER A 85 29.99 -8.28 -1.44
CA SER A 85 29.48 -7.88 -2.76
C SER A 85 28.18 -8.58 -3.16
N LEU A 86 27.87 -9.74 -2.58
CA LEU A 86 26.67 -10.53 -2.94
C LEU A 86 25.37 -9.81 -2.58
N LYS A 87 25.34 -9.07 -1.45
CA LYS A 87 24.17 -8.26 -1.06
C LYS A 87 23.79 -7.22 -2.12
N LYS A 88 24.75 -6.74 -2.93
CA LYS A 88 24.51 -5.75 -3.99
C LYS A 88 23.71 -6.30 -5.18
N ALA A 89 23.57 -7.62 -5.29
CA ALA A 89 22.77 -8.25 -6.33
C ALA A 89 21.26 -8.26 -6.01
N ILE A 90 20.88 -7.98 -4.76
CA ILE A 90 19.50 -8.01 -4.32
C ILE A 90 18.81 -6.69 -4.73
N PRO A 91 17.59 -6.71 -5.28
CA PRO A 91 16.79 -5.51 -5.46
C PRO A 91 16.49 -4.79 -4.14
N HIS A 92 16.82 -3.50 -4.06
CA HIS A 92 16.57 -2.68 -2.88
C HIS A 92 15.28 -1.89 -3.06
N PHE A 93 14.16 -2.43 -2.56
CA PHE A 93 12.93 -1.66 -2.40
C PHE A 93 12.10 -2.19 -1.22
N GLU A 94 11.26 -1.30 -0.73
CA GLU A 94 10.27 -1.55 0.31
C GLU A 94 8.89 -1.15 -0.24
N TYR A 95 7.84 -1.86 0.16
CA TYR A 95 6.46 -1.45 -0.10
C TYR A 95 5.79 -0.92 1.15
N TYR A 96 4.88 0.03 0.95
CA TYR A 96 4.09 0.59 2.03
C TYR A 96 2.91 -0.33 2.31
N LEU A 97 2.86 -0.88 3.52
CA LEU A 97 1.72 -1.66 3.98
C LEU A 97 0.78 -0.77 4.78
N TYR A 98 -0.50 -0.79 4.43
CA TYR A 98 -1.56 -0.21 5.24
C TYR A 98 -2.53 -1.32 5.65
N ASP A 99 -2.61 -1.57 6.96
CA ASP A 99 -3.44 -2.62 7.53
C ASP A 99 -4.83 -2.07 7.90
N PHE A 100 -5.81 -2.40 7.07
CA PHE A 100 -7.23 -2.10 7.27
C PHE A 100 -8.01 -3.30 7.84
N SER A 101 -7.34 -4.31 8.39
CA SER A 101 -8.02 -5.37 9.13
C SER A 101 -8.82 -4.75 10.29
N SER A 102 -9.91 -5.42 10.67
CA SER A 102 -10.76 -4.98 11.80
C SER A 102 -9.99 -4.87 13.13
N ASN A 103 -8.81 -5.50 13.20
CA ASN A 103 -8.01 -5.62 14.40
C ASN A 103 -6.78 -4.69 14.40
N SER A 104 -6.53 -3.92 13.33
CA SER A 104 -5.32 -3.10 13.24
C SER A 104 -5.25 -1.99 14.28
N GLY A 105 -6.41 -1.57 14.83
CA GLY A 105 -6.49 -0.50 15.83
C GLY A 105 -6.07 0.88 15.32
N GLU A 106 -5.61 0.97 14.07
CA GLU A 106 -5.14 2.22 13.48
C GLU A 106 -6.32 3.10 13.06
N GLU A 107 -6.22 4.37 13.43
CA GLU A 107 -7.15 5.38 12.95
C GLU A 107 -6.84 5.73 11.49
N ILE A 108 -7.85 5.61 10.64
CA ILE A 108 -7.75 6.02 9.23
C ILE A 108 -7.75 7.55 9.19
N LYS A 109 -6.61 8.13 8.81
CA LYS A 109 -6.41 9.57 8.65
C LYS A 109 -6.52 9.97 7.18
N GLY A 110 -6.97 11.20 6.94
CA GLY A 110 -7.05 11.78 5.59
C GLY A 110 -8.30 12.63 5.41
N PRO A 111 -8.50 13.15 4.19
CA PRO A 111 -9.73 13.83 3.79
C PRO A 111 -10.97 12.97 4.08
N ASP A 112 -12.11 13.61 4.42
CA ASP A 112 -13.33 12.92 4.88
C ASP A 112 -13.87 11.88 3.87
N ASP A 113 -13.75 12.16 2.58
CA ASP A 113 -14.16 11.29 1.47
C ASP A 113 -13.27 10.05 1.35
N LEU A 114 -11.94 10.23 1.45
CA LEU A 114 -11.00 9.12 1.48
C LEU A 114 -11.20 8.28 2.74
N ARG A 115 -11.38 8.93 3.89
CA ARG A 115 -11.67 8.25 5.16
C ARG A 115 -12.95 7.45 5.06
N LEU A 116 -14.04 8.00 4.48
CA LEU A 116 -15.30 7.26 4.24
C LEU A 116 -15.06 5.98 3.45
N TYR A 117 -14.36 6.12 2.32
CA TYR A 117 -14.10 5.02 1.41
C TYR A 117 -13.33 3.90 2.09
N LEU A 118 -12.23 4.24 2.77
CA LEU A 118 -11.39 3.28 3.48
C LEU A 118 -12.08 2.65 4.68
N GLU A 119 -12.86 3.42 5.43
CA GLU A 119 -13.69 2.92 6.55
C GLU A 119 -14.79 1.97 6.07
N THR A 120 -15.39 2.25 4.91
CA THR A 120 -16.40 1.37 4.29
C THR A 120 -15.80 0.05 3.86
N ILE A 121 -14.62 0.10 3.24
CA ILE A 121 -13.86 -1.11 2.89
C ILE A 121 -13.55 -1.90 4.16
N ARG A 122 -13.03 -1.26 5.22
CA ARG A 122 -12.77 -1.90 6.53
C ARG A 122 -14.01 -2.54 7.15
N MET A 123 -15.19 -1.94 7.00
CA MET A 123 -16.44 -2.55 7.48
C MET A 123 -16.80 -3.83 6.74
N ALA A 124 -16.48 -3.94 5.44
CA ALA A 124 -16.87 -5.10 4.63
C ALA A 124 -16.27 -6.43 5.13
N SER A 125 -15.22 -6.40 5.95
CA SER A 125 -14.64 -7.60 6.60
C SER A 125 -15.26 -7.93 7.96
N ILE A 126 -16.12 -7.08 8.52
CA ILE A 126 -16.77 -7.31 9.82
C ILE A 126 -17.94 -8.28 9.64
N LYS A 127 -17.82 -9.47 10.24
CA LYS A 127 -18.89 -10.50 10.20
C LYS A 127 -19.85 -10.44 11.39
N ASP A 128 -19.40 -9.84 12.49
CA ASP A 128 -20.19 -9.70 13.71
C ASP A 128 -21.21 -8.57 13.53
N PRO A 129 -22.53 -8.85 13.62
CA PRO A 129 -23.57 -7.84 13.39
C PRO A 129 -23.52 -6.65 14.35
N GLU A 130 -23.13 -6.86 15.61
CA GLU A 130 -23.04 -5.78 16.60
C GLU A 130 -21.86 -4.87 16.29
N LYS A 131 -20.68 -5.46 16.04
CA LYS A 131 -19.49 -4.69 15.63
C LYS A 131 -19.69 -3.98 14.29
N PHE A 132 -20.46 -4.58 13.39
CA PHE A 132 -20.83 -3.95 12.12
C PHE A 132 -21.70 -2.72 12.37
N ASN A 133 -22.73 -2.85 13.21
CA ASN A 133 -23.62 -1.74 13.54
C ASN A 133 -22.88 -0.60 14.27
N GLU A 134 -22.00 -0.93 15.22
CA GLU A 134 -21.11 0.05 15.88
C GLU A 134 -20.24 0.81 14.88
N ALA A 135 -19.60 0.09 13.95
CA ALA A 135 -18.78 0.70 12.90
C ALA A 135 -19.62 1.58 11.96
N TYR A 136 -20.81 1.12 11.57
CA TYR A 136 -21.74 1.85 10.71
C TYR A 136 -22.21 3.16 11.35
N VAL A 137 -22.62 3.13 12.62
CA VAL A 137 -23.02 4.32 13.37
C VAL A 137 -21.85 5.29 13.51
N ARG A 138 -20.64 4.80 13.84
CA ARG A 138 -19.44 5.64 13.93
C ARG A 138 -19.17 6.38 12.62
N ILE A 139 -19.20 5.68 11.49
CA ILE A 139 -18.91 6.27 10.17
C ILE A 139 -19.99 7.28 9.80
N THR A 140 -21.27 6.91 9.87
CA THR A 140 -22.39 7.80 9.52
C THR A 140 -22.46 9.06 10.41
N THR A 141 -22.10 8.95 11.70
CA THR A 141 -22.09 10.10 12.63
C THR A 141 -21.07 11.16 12.23
N VAL A 142 -19.88 10.77 11.76
CA VAL A 142 -18.84 11.71 11.26
C VAL A 142 -19.37 12.55 10.08
N PHE A 143 -20.22 11.97 9.20
CA PHE A 143 -20.83 12.71 8.09
C PHE A 143 -21.95 13.66 8.52
N VAL A 144 -22.73 13.28 9.53
CA VAL A 144 -23.85 14.11 10.02
C VAL A 144 -23.34 15.33 10.79
N THR A 145 -22.25 15.21 11.56
CA THR A 145 -21.67 16.34 12.30
C THR A 145 -20.72 17.19 11.44
N GLY A 146 -20.00 16.62 10.47
CA GLY A 146 -19.10 17.35 9.58
C GLY A 146 -19.79 18.32 8.61
N LYS A 147 -21.05 18.08 8.24
CA LYS A 147 -21.86 19.00 7.42
C LYS A 147 -22.32 20.27 8.14
N LYS A 148 -22.19 20.36 9.47
CA LYS A 148 -22.65 21.52 10.26
C LYS A 148 -21.62 22.64 10.40
N GLN A 149 -20.39 22.47 9.89
CA GLN A 149 -19.31 23.45 9.98
C GLN A 149 -18.79 23.97 8.62
N ARG A 150 -19.57 23.79 7.54
CA ARG A 150 -19.31 24.45 6.25
C ARG A 150 -20.51 25.29 5.82
#